data_AF-A0A4P9Z9F7-F1
#
_entry.id   AF-A0A4P9Z9F7-F1
#
_cell.length_a   1.000
_cell.length_b   1.000
_cell.length_c   1.000
_cell.angle_alpha   90.00
_cell.angle_beta   90.00
_cell.angle_gamma   90.00
#
_symmetry.space_group_name_H-M   'P 1'
#
loop_
_entity.id
_entity.type
_entity.pdbx_description
1 polymer ?
#
loop_
_entity_poly.entity_id
_entity_poly.type
_entity_poly.pdbx_seq_one_letter_code
_entity_poly.pdbx_strand_id
1 'polypeptide(L)'
;MWPFIRSQPEKDPSDDISPSLRSFFAEEDQHARLATKVGTSTAPAKAPAHVSSLANLALANFRQTTRKIAAINCAELQQTVLDCYKGWLYMTSTDCSKGLTRTLRCMELQQKALARLRYEECADRAECMLIRILVDEMFTRNFGQYGEKISEQTEKVFESDLQRTEEFLCKNGSST
;
A
#
# COMPACT_ATOMS: atom_id res chain seq x y z
N MET A 1 -7.56 -37.09 26.90
CA MET A 1 -6.11 -37.33 26.99
C MET A 1 -5.55 -37.31 25.58
N TRP A 2 -4.84 -36.25 25.18
CA TRP A 2 -4.23 -36.05 23.85
C TRP A 2 -2.72 -35.84 24.08
N PRO A 3 -1.80 -36.48 23.33
CA PRO A 3 -0.36 -36.33 23.59
C PRO A 3 0.29 -35.43 22.54
N PHE A 4 0.66 -34.20 22.93
CA PHE A 4 1.60 -33.38 22.15
C PHE A 4 2.49 -32.57 23.09
N ILE A 5 3.62 -33.11 23.53
CA ILE A 5 4.80 -32.31 23.86
C ILE A 5 6.05 -33.09 23.44
N ARG A 6 6.65 -32.68 22.32
CA ARG A 6 8.11 -32.61 22.16
C ARG A 6 8.42 -31.35 21.36
N SER A 7 8.73 -30.29 22.09
CA SER A 7 9.31 -29.05 21.60
C SER A 7 10.67 -29.35 20.95
N GLN A 8 10.74 -29.28 19.62
CA GLN A 8 12.00 -28.93 18.96
C GLN A 8 12.12 -27.40 18.93
N PRO A 9 13.33 -26.84 19.10
CA PRO A 9 13.54 -25.41 19.04
C PRO A 9 13.15 -24.93 17.63
N GLU A 10 12.18 -24.01 17.57
CA GLU A 10 11.76 -23.35 16.33
C GLU A 10 12.99 -22.73 15.68
N LYS A 11 13.30 -23.24 14.49
CA LYS A 11 14.26 -22.60 13.59
C LYS A 11 13.61 -21.30 13.15
N ASP A 12 14.25 -20.17 13.46
CA ASP A 12 13.74 -18.85 13.15
C ASP A 12 13.49 -18.75 11.62
N PRO A 13 12.23 -18.57 11.17
CA PRO A 13 11.88 -18.57 9.75
C PRO A 13 12.50 -17.41 8.97
N SER A 14 13.18 -16.48 9.65
CA SER A 14 13.99 -15.44 9.03
C SER A 14 15.19 -15.98 8.25
N ASP A 15 15.62 -17.23 8.48
CA ASP A 15 16.81 -17.80 7.86
C ASP A 15 16.65 -18.32 6.43
N ASP A 16 15.42 -18.48 5.93
CA ASP A 16 15.15 -18.92 4.55
C ASP A 16 14.75 -17.76 3.61
N ILE A 17 14.77 -16.53 4.12
CA ILE A 17 14.35 -15.34 3.38
C ILE A 17 15.54 -14.73 2.63
N SER A 18 15.37 -14.45 1.34
CA SER A 18 16.33 -13.73 0.49
C SER A 18 16.83 -12.45 1.18
N PRO A 19 18.13 -12.10 1.10
CA PRO A 19 18.70 -10.96 1.83
C PRO A 19 17.99 -9.62 1.58
N SER A 20 17.36 -9.42 0.41
CA SER A 20 16.58 -8.22 0.10
C SER A 20 15.23 -8.12 0.81
N LEU A 21 14.67 -9.26 1.24
CA LEU A 21 13.40 -9.33 1.99
C LEU A 21 13.65 -9.24 3.50
N ARG A 22 14.80 -9.70 4.01
CA ARG A 22 15.16 -9.53 5.43
C ARG A 22 15.29 -8.07 5.84
N SER A 23 15.90 -7.24 4.99
CA SER A 23 16.00 -5.79 5.24
C SER A 23 14.64 -5.10 5.30
N PHE A 24 13.63 -5.64 4.61
CA PHE A 24 12.28 -5.09 4.60
C PHE A 24 11.54 -5.35 5.92
N PHE A 25 11.65 -6.56 6.48
CA PHE A 25 10.99 -6.92 7.74
C PHE A 25 11.73 -6.43 8.99
N ALA A 26 13.05 -6.26 8.93
CA ALA A 26 13.82 -5.72 10.05
C ALA A 26 13.51 -4.23 10.36
N GLU A 27 13.03 -3.48 9.37
CA GLU A 27 12.65 -2.06 9.52
C GLU A 27 11.28 -1.91 10.20
N GLU A 28 10.35 -2.85 9.97
CA GLU A 28 8.98 -2.82 10.51
C GLU A 28 8.95 -3.04 12.05
N ASP A 29 9.87 -3.85 12.57
CA ASP A 29 9.91 -4.24 13.99
C ASP A 29 10.41 -3.12 14.93
N GLN A 30 11.17 -2.15 14.40
CA GLN A 30 11.64 -1.00 15.19
C GLN A 30 10.52 -0.02 15.53
N HIS A 31 9.48 0.08 14.70
CA HIS A 31 8.38 1.02 14.90
C HIS A 31 7.32 0.53 15.89
N ALA A 32 7.17 -0.80 16.04
CA ALA A 32 6.28 -1.39 17.05
C ALA A 32 6.68 -1.03 18.49
N ARG A 33 7.96 -0.74 18.74
CA ARG A 33 8.48 -0.34 20.06
C ARG A 33 8.21 1.11 20.45
N LEU A 34 7.88 1.97 19.48
CA LEU A 34 7.66 3.41 19.72
C LEU A 34 6.21 3.77 20.03
N ALA A 35 5.25 2.88 19.71
CA ALA A 35 3.82 3.14 19.87
C ALA A 35 3.31 3.05 21.32
N THR A 36 4.08 2.51 22.26
CA THR A 36 3.60 2.20 23.63
C THR A 36 3.65 3.37 24.61
N LYS A 37 3.99 4.60 24.18
CA LYS A 37 4.42 5.66 25.12
C LYS A 37 3.65 6.99 25.16
N VAL A 38 2.46 7.12 24.57
CA VAL A 38 1.73 8.41 24.61
C VAL A 38 0.37 8.29 25.27
N GLY A 39 0.31 8.73 26.53
CA GLY A 39 -0.88 8.85 27.37
C GLY A 39 -1.68 10.15 27.13
N THR A 40 -2.92 10.08 27.59
CA THR A 40 -4.09 10.97 27.46
C THR A 40 -3.97 12.37 28.10
N SER A 41 -4.54 13.41 27.46
CA SER A 41 -5.15 14.58 28.14
C SER A 41 -6.07 15.41 27.22
N THR A 42 -7.05 16.08 27.84
CA THR A 42 -8.29 16.71 27.33
C THR A 42 -8.17 18.14 26.78
N ALA A 43 -9.15 18.52 25.93
CA ALA A 43 -9.32 19.73 25.08
C ALA A 43 -9.53 21.10 25.81
N PRO A 44 -9.86 22.22 25.11
CA PRO A 44 -9.18 22.89 23.99
C PRO A 44 -8.90 24.39 24.28
N ALA A 45 -7.75 24.93 23.86
CA ALA A 45 -7.50 26.38 23.86
C ALA A 45 -6.71 26.78 22.60
N LYS A 46 -7.12 27.90 21.99
CA LYS A 46 -6.60 28.56 20.77
C LYS A 46 -5.24 28.05 20.32
N ALA A 47 -5.22 27.41 19.15
CA ALA A 47 -4.03 26.78 18.58
C ALA A 47 -2.86 27.78 18.43
N PRO A 48 -1.77 27.65 19.20
CA PRO A 48 -0.54 28.41 18.95
C PRO A 48 0.13 27.90 17.66
N ALA A 49 1.05 28.68 17.08
CA ALA A 49 1.86 28.32 15.90
C ALA A 49 2.65 26.99 16.04
N HIS A 50 2.66 26.38 17.23
CA HIS A 50 3.19 25.04 17.48
C HIS A 50 2.25 23.90 17.01
N VAL A 51 0.97 24.19 16.80
CA VAL A 51 -0.03 23.23 16.30
C VAL A 51 0.12 23.02 14.80
N SER A 52 0.53 24.05 14.04
CA SER A 52 0.86 23.87 12.63
C SER A 52 2.12 23.02 12.45
N SER A 53 3.12 23.13 13.34
CA SER A 53 4.30 22.24 13.28
C SER A 53 3.95 20.79 13.61
N LEU A 54 3.09 20.55 14.61
CA LEU A 54 2.60 19.21 14.95
C LEU A 54 1.65 18.63 13.88
N ALA A 55 0.80 19.46 13.27
CA ALA A 55 -0.05 19.05 12.16
C ALA A 55 0.78 18.73 10.92
N ASN A 56 1.82 19.52 10.61
CA ASN A 56 2.77 19.25 9.54
C ASN A 56 3.61 18.00 9.83
N LEU A 57 3.99 17.76 11.09
CA LEU A 57 4.68 16.54 11.50
C LEU A 57 3.77 15.31 11.41
N ALA A 58 2.51 15.43 11.84
CA ALA A 58 1.51 14.37 11.73
C ALA A 58 1.17 14.08 10.26
N LEU A 59 1.14 15.10 9.41
CA LEU A 59 0.97 14.97 7.96
C LEU A 59 2.21 14.33 7.32
N ALA A 60 3.42 14.73 7.71
CA ALA A 60 4.66 14.12 7.26
C ALA A 60 4.76 12.64 7.69
N ASN A 61 4.33 12.32 8.90
CA ASN A 61 4.24 10.94 9.40
C ASN A 61 3.11 10.14 8.72
N PHE A 62 2.07 10.82 8.23
CA PHE A 62 0.99 10.20 7.46
C PHE A 62 1.36 10.01 5.98
N ARG A 63 2.21 10.87 5.41
CA ARG A 63 2.68 10.78 4.03
C ARG A 63 3.53 9.53 3.87
N GLN A 64 2.88 8.48 3.40
CA GLN A 64 3.54 7.26 2.97
C GLN A 64 4.07 7.45 1.56
N THR A 65 5.13 6.73 1.19
CA THR A 65 5.65 6.78 -0.19
C THR A 65 4.62 6.23 -1.17
N THR A 66 4.66 6.67 -2.42
CA THR A 66 3.87 6.08 -3.53
C THR A 66 3.97 4.55 -3.56
N ARG A 67 5.19 4.02 -3.34
CA ARG A 67 5.45 2.59 -3.21
C ARG A 67 4.65 1.93 -2.08
N LYS A 68 4.58 2.55 -0.91
CA LYS A 68 3.85 1.99 0.24
C LYS A 68 2.33 2.01 -0.01
N ILE A 69 1.80 3.07 -0.60
CA ILE A 69 0.38 3.13 -0.96
C ILE A 69 0.04 2.11 -2.05
N ALA A 70 0.86 1.98 -3.08
CA ALA A 70 0.70 0.93 -4.08
C ALA A 70 0.70 -0.47 -3.44
N ALA A 71 1.58 -0.72 -2.45
CA ALA A 71 1.58 -1.98 -1.73
C ALA A 71 0.27 -2.23 -0.97
N ILE A 72 -0.29 -1.20 -0.34
CA ILE A 72 -1.58 -1.31 0.35
C ILE A 72 -2.71 -1.57 -0.63
N ASN A 73 -2.78 -0.83 -1.74
CA ASN A 73 -3.82 -1.01 -2.76
C ASN A 73 -3.72 -2.40 -3.43
N CYS A 74 -2.51 -2.95 -3.58
CA CYS A 74 -2.29 -4.28 -4.13
C CYS A 74 -2.26 -5.40 -3.07
N ALA A 75 -2.60 -5.12 -1.81
CA ALA A 75 -2.44 -6.07 -0.70
C ALA A 75 -3.29 -7.34 -0.88
N GLU A 76 -4.50 -7.22 -1.45
CA GLU A 76 -5.37 -8.38 -1.72
C GLU A 76 -4.75 -9.35 -2.73
N LEU A 77 -4.07 -8.84 -3.76
CA LEU A 77 -3.34 -9.66 -4.73
C LEU A 77 -2.12 -10.32 -4.08
N GLN A 78 -1.39 -9.57 -3.25
CA GLN A 78 -0.23 -10.10 -2.51
C GLN A 78 -0.65 -11.26 -1.60
N GLN A 79 -1.78 -11.10 -0.89
CA GLN A 79 -2.33 -12.14 -0.03
C GLN A 79 -2.73 -13.38 -0.84
N THR A 80 -3.38 -13.19 -1.99
CA THR A 80 -3.74 -14.28 -2.90
C THR A 80 -2.52 -15.06 -3.38
N VAL A 81 -1.41 -14.38 -3.67
CA VAL A 81 -0.14 -15.02 -4.03
C VAL A 81 0.41 -15.82 -2.86
N LEU A 82 0.47 -15.26 -1.66
CA LEU A 82 0.93 -15.96 -0.46
C LEU A 82 0.11 -17.22 -0.18
N ASP A 83 -1.21 -17.14 -0.32
CA ASP A 83 -2.09 -18.28 -0.10
C ASP A 83 -1.90 -19.36 -1.18
N CYS A 84 -1.61 -18.96 -2.42
CA CYS A 84 -1.20 -19.89 -3.48
C CYS A 84 0.11 -20.63 -3.14
N TYR A 85 1.12 -19.91 -2.64
CA TYR A 85 2.40 -20.52 -2.22
C TYR A 85 2.24 -21.44 -1.00
N LYS A 86 1.39 -21.08 -0.03
CA LYS A 86 1.06 -21.96 1.10
C LYS A 86 0.35 -23.24 0.64
N GLY A 87 -0.54 -23.12 -0.33
CA GLY A 87 -1.25 -24.25 -0.95
C GLY A 87 -0.40 -25.12 -1.87
N TRP A 88 0.77 -24.63 -2.32
CA TRP A 88 1.67 -25.37 -3.23
C TRP A 88 2.26 -26.64 -2.59
N LEU A 89 2.27 -26.78 -1.26
CA LEU A 89 2.56 -28.08 -0.65
C LEU A 89 1.60 -29.21 -1.10
N TYR A 90 0.46 -28.89 -1.74
CA TYR A 90 -0.60 -29.86 -2.02
C TYR A 90 -1.15 -29.93 -3.48
N MET A 91 -0.87 -28.99 -4.41
CA MET A 91 -1.41 -29.04 -5.79
C MET A 91 -0.48 -28.44 -6.88
N THR A 92 -0.64 -28.91 -8.12
CA THR A 92 0.22 -28.73 -9.32
C THR A 92 0.37 -27.28 -9.87
N SER A 93 1.45 -26.61 -9.47
CA SER A 93 2.48 -25.87 -10.24
C SER A 93 2.23 -24.87 -11.42
N THR A 94 1.05 -24.32 -11.74
CA THR A 94 0.96 -23.34 -12.87
C THR A 94 0.29 -21.98 -12.64
N ASP A 95 -0.39 -21.73 -11.51
CA ASP A 95 -1.14 -20.47 -11.32
C ASP A 95 -0.50 -19.43 -10.39
N CYS A 96 0.40 -19.80 -9.47
CA CYS A 96 0.99 -18.83 -8.53
C CYS A 96 1.91 -17.80 -9.22
N SER A 97 2.62 -18.20 -10.27
CA SER A 97 3.49 -17.30 -11.04
C SER A 97 2.71 -16.21 -11.77
N LYS A 98 1.49 -16.51 -12.25
CA LYS A 98 0.60 -15.51 -12.85
C LYS A 98 0.12 -14.51 -11.81
N GLY A 99 -0.19 -14.96 -10.60
CA GLY A 99 -0.54 -14.10 -9.48
C GLY A 99 0.59 -13.14 -9.11
N LEU A 100 1.84 -13.62 -9.12
CA LEU A 100 3.02 -12.78 -8.89
C LEU A 100 3.16 -11.71 -9.97
N THR A 101 3.05 -12.08 -11.25
CA THR A 101 3.11 -11.13 -12.37
C THR A 101 2.00 -10.06 -12.28
N ARG A 102 0.77 -10.45 -11.93
CA ARG A 102 -0.34 -9.51 -11.71
C ARG A 102 -0.07 -8.56 -10.54
N THR A 103 0.50 -9.07 -9.46
CA THR A 103 0.88 -8.26 -8.30
C THR A 103 1.94 -7.22 -8.67
N LEU A 104 2.98 -7.62 -9.41
CA LEU A 104 4.02 -6.71 -9.88
C LEU A 104 3.44 -5.63 -10.81
N ARG A 105 2.54 -6.00 -11.73
CA ARG A 105 1.86 -5.03 -12.60
C ARG A 105 0.92 -4.10 -11.84
N CYS A 106 0.19 -4.61 -10.85
CA CYS A 106 -0.61 -3.77 -9.96
C CYS A 106 0.26 -2.69 -9.30
N MET A 107 1.39 -3.11 -8.72
CA MET A 107 2.34 -2.19 -8.07
C MET A 107 2.86 -1.11 -9.00
N GLU A 108 3.25 -1.49 -10.22
CA GLU A 108 3.78 -0.56 -11.22
C GLU A 108 2.73 0.46 -11.67
N LEU A 109 1.52 -0.02 -12.02
CA LEU A 109 0.41 0.84 -12.46
C LEU A 109 -0.04 1.80 -11.36
N GLN A 110 -0.16 1.30 -10.13
CA GLN A 110 -0.52 2.11 -8.96
C GLN A 110 0.54 3.16 -8.65
N GLN A 111 1.84 2.80 -8.65
CA GLN A 111 2.92 3.77 -8.44
C GLN A 111 2.94 4.86 -9.50
N LYS A 112 2.81 4.47 -10.78
CA LYS A 112 2.77 5.41 -11.91
C LYS A 112 1.60 6.38 -11.78
N ALA A 113 0.42 5.87 -11.45
CA ALA A 113 -0.79 6.66 -11.27
C ALA A 113 -0.67 7.64 -10.08
N LEU A 114 -0.21 7.16 -8.92
CA LEU A 114 0.01 7.99 -7.74
C LEU A 114 1.05 9.08 -7.99
N ALA A 115 2.14 8.76 -8.68
CA ALA A 115 3.16 9.74 -9.07
C ALA A 115 2.59 10.80 -10.03
N ARG A 116 1.80 10.37 -11.02
CA ARG A 116 1.16 11.27 -11.98
C ARG A 116 0.17 12.23 -11.32
N LEU A 117 -0.59 11.75 -10.34
CA LEU A 117 -1.49 12.58 -9.53
C LEU A 117 -0.77 13.31 -8.39
N ARG A 118 0.58 13.32 -8.39
CA ARG A 118 1.43 14.03 -7.43
C ARG A 118 1.08 13.70 -5.98
N TYR A 119 0.80 12.42 -5.69
CA TYR A 119 0.48 11.94 -4.35
C TYR A 119 1.57 12.31 -3.33
N GLU A 120 2.85 12.32 -3.71
CA GLU A 120 3.92 12.72 -2.78
C GLU A 120 3.95 14.22 -2.48
N GLU A 121 3.15 15.02 -3.20
CA GLU A 121 3.06 16.47 -3.10
C GLU A 121 1.72 16.96 -2.53
N CYS A 122 0.75 16.08 -2.22
CA CYS A 122 -0.55 16.44 -1.62
C CYS A 122 -0.40 17.20 -0.28
N ALA A 123 -1.04 18.36 -0.15
CA ALA A 123 -0.83 19.27 0.97
C ALA A 123 -1.62 18.88 2.23
N ASP A 124 -2.71 18.14 2.07
CA ASP A 124 -3.58 17.74 3.17
C ASP A 124 -3.94 16.25 3.14
N ARG A 125 -4.24 15.71 4.34
CA ARG A 125 -4.53 14.28 4.52
C ARG A 125 -5.75 13.83 3.71
N ALA A 126 -6.76 14.68 3.55
CA ALA A 126 -7.98 14.34 2.83
C ALA A 126 -7.71 14.27 1.33
N GLU A 127 -6.93 15.19 0.78
CA GLU A 127 -6.43 15.16 -0.60
C GLU A 127 -5.60 13.90 -0.87
N CYS A 128 -4.62 13.59 -0.01
CA CYS A 128 -3.84 12.36 -0.16
C CYS A 128 -4.74 11.11 -0.15
N MET A 129 -5.68 11.04 0.80
CA MET A 129 -6.63 9.92 0.88
C MET A 129 -7.54 9.83 -0.35
N LEU A 130 -8.00 10.97 -0.88
CA LEU A 130 -8.80 11.02 -2.09
C LEU A 130 -8.02 10.48 -3.29
N ILE A 131 -6.79 10.95 -3.51
CA ILE A 131 -5.92 10.46 -4.59
C ILE A 131 -5.74 8.94 -4.46
N ARG A 132 -5.45 8.45 -3.25
CA ARG A 132 -5.30 7.01 -3.01
C ARG A 132 -6.55 6.22 -3.41
N ILE A 133 -7.72 6.62 -2.93
CA ILE A 133 -8.99 5.93 -3.20
C ILE A 133 -9.31 5.97 -4.70
N LEU A 134 -9.10 7.12 -5.33
CA LEU A 134 -9.40 7.32 -6.74
C LEU A 134 -8.52 6.44 -7.63
N VAL A 135 -7.21 6.35 -7.34
CA VAL A 135 -6.32 5.44 -8.07
C VAL A 135 -6.73 3.98 -7.89
N ASP A 136 -7.10 3.57 -6.68
CA ASP A 136 -7.53 2.21 -6.40
C ASP A 136 -8.83 1.83 -7.13
N GLU A 137 -9.80 2.75 -7.13
CA GLU A 137 -11.06 2.58 -7.85
C GLU A 137 -10.83 2.52 -9.37
N MET A 138 -10.00 3.41 -9.92
CA MET A 138 -9.66 3.40 -11.35
C MET A 138 -8.96 2.11 -11.75
N PHE A 139 -8.07 1.60 -10.90
CA PHE A 139 -7.41 0.32 -11.14
C PHE A 139 -8.45 -0.81 -11.19
N THR A 140 -9.27 -0.92 -10.15
CA THR A 140 -10.29 -1.99 -10.04
C THR A 140 -11.30 -1.94 -11.18
N ARG A 141 -11.72 -0.73 -11.59
CA ARG A 141 -12.66 -0.54 -12.71
C ARG A 141 -12.07 -0.99 -14.06
N ASN A 142 -10.79 -0.68 -14.31
CA ASN A 142 -10.16 -0.93 -15.60
C ASN A 142 -9.60 -2.36 -15.72
N PHE A 143 -9.03 -2.88 -14.63
CA PHE A 143 -8.28 -4.13 -14.65
C PHE A 143 -8.96 -5.28 -13.90
N GLY A 144 -10.05 -4.99 -13.17
CA GLY A 144 -10.71 -5.94 -12.27
C GLY A 144 -10.08 -5.96 -10.88
N GLN A 145 -10.72 -6.65 -9.93
CA GLN A 145 -10.30 -6.67 -8.53
C GLN A 145 -8.89 -7.26 -8.35
N TYR A 146 -8.50 -8.20 -9.21
CA TYR A 146 -7.22 -8.92 -9.11
C TYR A 146 -6.31 -8.69 -10.33
N GLY A 147 -6.58 -7.65 -11.14
CA GLY A 147 -5.80 -7.36 -12.34
C GLY A 147 -5.95 -8.41 -13.44
N GLU A 148 -7.06 -9.14 -13.48
CA GLU A 148 -7.34 -10.18 -14.46
C GLU A 148 -7.52 -9.67 -15.90
N LYS A 149 -7.82 -8.37 -16.08
CA LYS A 149 -8.05 -7.73 -17.39
C LYS A 149 -6.89 -6.84 -17.85
N ILE A 150 -5.67 -7.02 -17.32
CA ILE A 150 -4.51 -6.23 -17.77
C ILE A 150 -4.18 -6.58 -19.22
N SER A 151 -4.34 -5.60 -20.11
CA SER A 151 -4.07 -5.68 -21.54
C SER A 151 -3.70 -4.29 -22.06
N GLU A 152 -3.09 -4.20 -23.23
CA GLU A 152 -2.74 -2.90 -23.83
C GLU A 152 -3.97 -1.99 -24.00
N GLN A 153 -5.14 -2.58 -24.30
CA GLN A 153 -6.37 -1.82 -24.47
C GLN A 153 -6.87 -1.23 -23.15
N THR A 154 -6.89 -2.02 -22.06
CA THR A 154 -7.33 -1.55 -20.74
C THR A 154 -6.32 -0.58 -20.12
N GLU A 155 -5.02 -0.75 -20.39
CA GLU A 155 -4.00 0.23 -20.01
C GLU A 155 -4.21 1.59 -20.68
N LYS A 156 -4.56 1.61 -21.97
CA LYS A 156 -4.89 2.87 -22.68
C LYS A 156 -6.12 3.57 -22.08
N VAL A 157 -7.14 2.81 -21.69
CA VAL A 157 -8.34 3.38 -21.04
C VAL A 157 -7.96 3.95 -19.67
N PHE A 158 -7.17 3.21 -18.87
CA PHE A 158 -6.68 3.67 -17.58
C PHE A 158 -5.87 4.96 -17.67
N GLU A 159 -4.98 5.09 -18.67
CA GLU A 159 -4.21 6.32 -18.90
C GLU A 159 -5.09 7.51 -19.30
N SER A 160 -6.14 7.27 -20.09
CA SER A 160 -7.13 8.30 -20.45
C SER A 160 -7.94 8.77 -19.23
N ASP A 161 -8.36 7.82 -18.38
CA ASP A 161 -9.05 8.11 -17.13
C ASP A 161 -8.17 8.92 -16.16
N LEU A 162 -6.87 8.56 -16.07
CA LEU A 162 -5.88 9.30 -15.29
C LEU A 162 -5.73 10.74 -15.80
N GLN A 163 -5.58 10.93 -17.11
CA GLN A 163 -5.46 12.26 -17.70
C GLN A 163 -6.71 13.12 -17.43
N ARG A 164 -7.91 12.55 -17.59
CA ARG A 164 -9.16 13.27 -17.31
C ARG A 164 -9.25 13.67 -15.83
N THR A 165 -8.82 12.79 -14.93
CA THR A 165 -8.79 13.06 -13.49
C THR A 165 -7.80 14.19 -13.17
N GLU A 166 -6.61 14.12 -13.74
CA GLU A 166 -5.56 15.14 -13.60
C GLU A 166 -6.09 16.53 -14.03
N GLU A 167 -6.77 16.61 -15.17
CA GLU A 167 -7.41 17.84 -15.65
C GLU A 167 -8.50 18.35 -14.70
N PHE A 168 -9.31 17.45 -14.13
CA PHE A 168 -10.36 17.81 -13.19
C PHE A 168 -9.79 18.37 -11.87
N LEU A 169 -8.75 17.71 -11.33
CA LEU A 169 -8.07 18.17 -10.12
C LEU A 169 -7.37 19.53 -10.35
N CYS A 170 -6.73 19.74 -11.51
CA CYS A 170 -6.11 21.02 -11.85
C CYS A 170 -7.13 22.17 -11.96
N LYS A 171 -8.29 21.92 -12.59
CA LYS A 171 -9.34 22.94 -12.78
C LYS A 171 -9.97 23.37 -11.45
N ASN A 172 -10.19 22.42 -10.53
CA ASN A 172 -10.80 22.70 -9.25
C ASN A 172 -9.80 23.18 -8.18
N GLY A 173 -8.51 22.86 -8.32
CA GLY A 173 -7.44 23.31 -7.43
C GLY A 173 -6.97 24.75 -7.66
N SER A 174 -7.34 25.39 -8.78
CA SER A 174 -6.97 26.79 -9.08
C SER A 174 -7.95 27.85 -8.56
N SER A 175 -8.94 27.47 -7.73
CA SER A 175 -10.00 28.37 -7.24
C SER A 175 -9.82 28.85 -5.80
N THR A 176 -8.62 28.80 -5.24
CA THR A 176 -8.30 29.34 -3.89
C THR A 176 -7.25 30.40 -3.93
#